data_AF-A0A2H4ULD7-F1
#
_entry.id   AF-A0A2H4ULD7-F1
#
_cell.length_a   1.000
_cell.length_b   1.000
_cell.length_c   1.000
_cell.angle_alpha   90.00
_cell.angle_beta   90.00
_cell.angle_gamma   90.00
#
_symmetry.space_group_name_H-M   'P 1'
#
loop_
_entity.id
_entity.type
_entity.pdbx_description
1 polymer ?
#
loop_
_entity_poly.entity_id
_entity_poly.type
_entity_poly.pdbx_seq_one_letter_code
_entity_poly.pdbx_strand_id
1 'polypeptide(L)'
;MERLQRIFGASGMGQPPTDSPLLDSSEQVYISSLALLKMLKHGRAGVPMEVMGLMLGEFVDDYTVRVVDVFAMPQSGTGVSVEAVDHVFQTNMLDMLKQTGRPEMVVGWYHSHPGFGCWLSGVDINTQQSFEALNPRAVAVVIDPIQSVKGKVVIDAFRLINPQTMMLGQEPRQTTSNVGHLNKPSIQALIHGLNRHYYSIAINYRKNELEE
;
A
#
# COMPACT_ATOMS: atom_id res chain seq x y z
N MET A 1 39.63 28.32 -34.31
CA MET A 1 38.32 28.32 -33.62
C MET A 1 37.59 26.98 -33.81
N GLU A 2 38.26 25.84 -33.63
CA GLU A 2 37.64 24.50 -33.82
C GLU A 2 37.84 23.56 -32.62
N ARG A 3 38.44 24.04 -31.52
CA ARG A 3 38.65 23.25 -30.29
C ARG A 3 37.62 23.52 -29.20
N LEU A 4 36.66 24.43 -29.42
CA LEU A 4 35.58 24.74 -28.47
C LEU A 4 34.23 24.07 -28.82
N GLN A 5 34.14 23.35 -29.94
CA GLN A 5 32.91 22.68 -30.37
C GLN A 5 32.81 21.19 -30.00
N ARG A 6 33.82 20.63 -29.31
CA ARG A 6 33.82 19.22 -28.85
C ARG A 6 33.34 19.02 -27.40
N ILE A 7 32.93 20.08 -26.71
CA ILE A 7 32.44 19.98 -25.31
C ILE A 7 30.90 19.96 -25.24
N PHE A 8 30.19 20.28 -26.32
CA PHE A 8 28.71 20.38 -26.34
C PHE A 8 27.99 19.27 -27.13
N GLY A 9 28.66 18.14 -27.40
CA GLY A 9 28.13 17.09 -28.28
C GLY A 9 28.27 15.68 -27.72
N ALA A 10 27.93 15.44 -26.46
CA ALA A 10 27.79 14.08 -25.91
C ALA A 10 27.10 14.07 -24.53
N SER A 11 25.97 14.75 -24.38
CA SER A 11 25.03 14.42 -23.31
C SER A 11 23.77 13.88 -23.96
N GLY A 12 23.90 12.67 -24.51
CA GLY A 12 22.74 11.83 -24.76
C GLY A 12 21.95 11.78 -23.47
N MET A 13 20.72 12.27 -23.50
CA MET A 13 19.76 12.03 -22.43
C MET A 13 19.76 10.52 -22.22
N GLY A 14 20.31 10.08 -21.10
CA GLY A 14 20.28 8.69 -20.73
C GLY A 14 18.83 8.28 -20.69
N GLN A 15 18.38 7.58 -21.74
CA GLN A 15 17.22 6.72 -21.60
C GLN A 15 17.50 5.86 -20.36
N PRO A 16 16.56 5.80 -19.39
CA PRO A 16 16.70 4.81 -18.35
C PRO A 16 16.91 3.45 -19.03
N PRO A 17 17.78 2.58 -18.48
CA PRO A 17 18.06 1.29 -19.08
C PRO A 17 16.73 0.60 -19.37
N THR A 18 16.58 0.11 -20.60
CA THR A 18 15.36 -0.48 -21.17
C THR A 18 14.87 -1.73 -20.40
N ASP A 19 15.68 -2.23 -19.46
CA ASP A 19 15.41 -3.37 -18.59
C ASP A 19 15.25 -2.96 -17.11
N SER A 20 14.74 -1.77 -16.83
CA SER A 20 14.28 -1.45 -15.48
C SER A 20 12.98 -2.23 -15.23
N PRO A 21 12.90 -3.13 -14.23
CA PRO A 21 11.71 -3.94 -14.00
C PRO A 21 10.53 -3.01 -13.69
N LEU A 22 9.57 -2.96 -14.63
CA LEU A 22 8.33 -2.23 -14.43
C LEU A 22 7.39 -3.05 -13.56
N LEU A 23 6.72 -2.38 -12.63
CA LEU A 23 5.68 -3.02 -11.82
C LEU A 23 4.50 -3.41 -12.72
N ASP A 24 3.91 -4.56 -12.46
CA ASP A 24 2.80 -5.06 -13.25
C ASP A 24 1.45 -4.73 -12.59
N SER A 25 0.48 -4.40 -13.43
CA SER A 25 -0.92 -4.29 -13.05
C SER A 25 -1.53 -5.59 -12.49
N SER A 26 -0.90 -6.74 -12.72
CA SER A 26 -1.36 -8.06 -12.30
C SER A 26 -1.07 -8.38 -10.82
N GLU A 27 -0.33 -7.49 -10.14
CA GLU A 27 0.00 -7.67 -8.72
C GLU A 27 -1.25 -7.77 -7.85
N GLN A 28 -1.19 -8.66 -6.87
CA GLN A 28 -2.30 -9.01 -6.00
C GLN A 28 -1.87 -9.06 -4.54
N VAL A 29 -2.79 -8.62 -3.68
CA VAL A 29 -2.66 -8.70 -2.23
C VAL A 29 -3.63 -9.77 -1.71
N TYR A 30 -3.08 -10.83 -1.14
CA TYR A 30 -3.86 -11.88 -0.49
C TYR A 30 -4.00 -11.56 0.99
N ILE A 31 -5.23 -11.27 1.43
CA ILE A 31 -5.53 -10.95 2.83
C ILE A 31 -6.19 -12.17 3.48
N SER A 32 -5.63 -12.63 4.59
CA SER A 32 -6.22 -13.71 5.39
C SER A 32 -7.53 -13.30 6.05
N SER A 33 -8.41 -14.26 6.32
CA SER A 33 -9.64 -14.06 7.08
C SER A 33 -9.37 -13.42 8.45
N LEU A 34 -8.30 -13.86 9.13
CA LEU A 34 -7.85 -13.33 10.42
C LEU A 34 -7.49 -11.84 10.34
N ALA A 35 -6.65 -11.47 9.37
CA ALA A 35 -6.20 -10.10 9.16
C ALA A 35 -7.42 -9.19 8.89
N LEU A 36 -8.31 -9.61 7.99
CA LEU A 36 -9.50 -8.85 7.65
C LEU A 36 -10.40 -8.56 8.87
N LEU A 37 -10.67 -9.58 9.68
CA LEU A 37 -11.50 -9.42 10.88
C LEU A 37 -10.86 -8.52 11.92
N LYS A 38 -9.54 -8.63 12.12
CA LYS A 38 -8.80 -7.74 13.03
C LYS A 38 -8.85 -6.29 12.56
N MET A 39 -8.63 -6.04 11.27
CA MET A 39 -8.70 -4.68 10.71
C MET A 39 -10.09 -4.09 10.85
N LEU A 40 -11.15 -4.85 10.55
CA LEU A 40 -12.54 -4.37 10.69
C LEU A 40 -12.91 -4.11 12.15
N LYS A 41 -12.55 -5.00 13.07
CA LYS A 41 -12.77 -4.81 14.51
C LYS A 41 -12.07 -3.56 15.02
N HIS A 42 -10.81 -3.37 14.62
CA HIS A 42 -10.01 -2.22 15.02
C HIS A 42 -10.57 -0.92 14.42
N GLY A 43 -10.82 -0.88 13.11
CA GLY A 43 -11.43 0.25 12.41
C GLY A 43 -12.75 0.68 13.04
N ARG A 44 -13.60 -0.29 13.39
CA ARG A 44 -14.90 0.01 14.03
C ARG A 44 -14.75 0.56 15.45
N ALA A 45 -13.76 0.10 16.21
CA ALA A 45 -13.49 0.60 17.56
C ALA A 45 -12.91 2.02 17.56
N GLY A 46 -12.23 2.42 16.48
CA GLY A 46 -11.66 3.76 16.32
C GLY A 46 -12.67 4.88 16.01
N VAL A 47 -13.83 4.54 15.46
CA VAL A 47 -14.84 5.52 15.01
C VAL A 47 -15.21 6.49 16.15
N PRO A 48 -15.16 7.82 15.94
CA PRO A 48 -15.05 8.51 14.64
C PRO A 48 -13.63 8.83 14.17
N MET A 49 -12.58 8.42 14.90
CA MET A 49 -11.18 8.69 14.55
C MET A 49 -10.59 7.63 13.62
N GLU A 50 -9.63 8.03 12.80
CA GLU A 50 -8.89 7.13 11.91
C GLU A 50 -7.84 6.34 12.69
N VAL A 51 -7.93 5.02 12.68
CA VAL A 51 -6.93 4.13 13.30
C VAL A 51 -5.97 3.57 12.26
N MET A 52 -4.78 3.17 12.71
CA MET A 52 -3.78 2.57 11.85
C MET A 52 -3.09 1.36 12.50
N GLY A 53 -2.50 0.51 11.67
CA GLY A 53 -1.77 -0.67 12.12
C GLY A 53 -0.82 -1.22 11.07
N LEU A 54 0.00 -2.18 11.49
CA LEU A 54 0.97 -2.82 10.62
C LEU A 54 0.45 -4.17 10.12
N MET A 55 0.79 -4.47 8.88
CA MET A 55 0.46 -5.73 8.22
C MET A 55 1.67 -6.65 8.23
N LEU A 56 1.45 -7.89 8.68
CA LEU A 56 2.46 -8.93 8.77
C LEU A 56 2.21 -10.01 7.73
N GLY A 57 3.28 -10.45 7.10
CA GLY A 57 3.22 -11.56 6.18
C GLY A 57 4.52 -11.74 5.42
N GLU A 58 4.39 -12.07 4.14
CA GLU A 58 5.52 -12.33 3.26
C GLU A 58 5.28 -11.81 1.84
N PHE A 59 6.38 -11.48 1.17
CA PHE A 59 6.42 -11.26 -0.28
C PHE A 59 6.74 -12.61 -0.93
N VAL A 60 5.76 -13.22 -1.60
CA VAL A 60 5.90 -14.59 -2.15
C VAL A 60 6.74 -14.56 -3.43
N ASP A 61 6.39 -13.64 -4.32
CA ASP A 61 7.03 -13.36 -5.61
C ASP A 61 6.75 -11.90 -5.98
N ASP A 62 7.20 -11.45 -7.15
CA ASP A 62 7.06 -10.06 -7.62
C ASP A 62 5.61 -9.61 -7.82
N TYR A 63 4.66 -10.54 -7.94
CA TYR A 63 3.25 -10.28 -8.22
C TYR A 63 2.33 -10.53 -7.02
N THR A 64 2.85 -11.09 -5.93
CA THR A 64 2.04 -11.61 -4.84
C THR A 64 2.55 -11.14 -3.49
N VAL A 65 1.74 -10.35 -2.80
CA VAL A 65 1.93 -9.97 -1.39
C VAL A 65 0.93 -10.75 -0.55
N ARG A 66 1.40 -11.49 0.46
CA ARG A 66 0.52 -12.24 1.37
C ARG A 66 0.50 -11.59 2.73
N VAL A 67 -0.67 -11.12 3.16
CA VAL A 67 -0.94 -10.60 4.49
C VAL A 67 -1.56 -11.70 5.34
N VAL A 68 -0.78 -12.20 6.31
CA VAL A 68 -1.16 -13.32 7.19
C VAL A 68 -1.83 -12.81 8.44
N ASP A 69 -1.29 -11.75 9.05
CA ASP A 69 -1.81 -11.18 10.28
C ASP A 69 -1.65 -9.65 10.30
N VAL A 70 -2.32 -9.00 11.25
CA VAL A 70 -2.16 -7.56 11.50
C VAL A 70 -2.14 -7.29 13.00
N PHE A 71 -1.55 -6.17 13.39
CA PHE A 71 -1.73 -5.62 14.73
C PHE A 71 -1.94 -4.11 14.68
N ALA A 72 -2.68 -3.62 15.67
CA ALA A 72 -2.99 -2.20 15.83
C ALA A 72 -1.77 -1.47 16.40
N MET A 73 -1.48 -0.28 15.87
CA MET A 73 -0.54 0.65 16.50
C MET A 73 -1.30 1.53 17.49
N PRO A 74 -0.73 1.84 18.67
CA PRO A 74 -1.35 2.77 19.61
C PRO A 74 -1.44 4.15 18.96
N GLN A 75 -2.59 4.81 19.10
CA GLN A 75 -2.77 6.17 18.61
C GLN A 75 -2.12 7.16 19.59
N SER A 76 -1.09 7.88 19.13
CA SER A 76 -0.64 9.10 19.79
C SER A 76 -1.63 10.21 19.42
N GLY A 77 -2.45 10.62 20.37
CA GLY A 77 -3.63 11.44 20.13
C GLY A 77 -3.34 12.86 19.62
N THR A 78 -3.36 13.05 18.30
CA THR A 78 -3.81 14.28 17.62
C THR A 78 -4.41 13.87 16.28
N GLY A 79 -5.70 14.15 16.09
CA GLY A 79 -6.59 13.41 15.19
C GLY A 79 -6.43 13.63 13.68
N VAL A 80 -5.23 13.94 13.17
CA VAL A 80 -5.02 14.11 11.71
C VAL A 80 -3.58 13.78 11.23
N SER A 81 -2.66 13.30 12.09
CA SER A 81 -1.31 12.96 11.64
C SER A 81 -0.83 11.59 12.12
N VAL A 82 -0.46 10.74 11.15
CA VAL A 82 0.23 9.45 11.32
C VAL A 82 1.70 9.71 11.65
N GLU A 83 1.97 10.53 12.66
CA GLU A 83 3.33 11.01 12.96
C GLU A 83 4.12 10.14 13.94
N ALA A 84 3.59 9.01 14.38
CA ALA A 84 4.34 8.14 15.28
C ALA A 84 4.01 6.68 15.07
N VAL A 85 4.53 6.09 13.99
CA VAL A 85 4.91 4.67 14.10
C VAL A 85 5.99 4.63 15.18
N ASP A 86 5.59 4.29 16.40
CA ASP A 86 6.53 4.13 17.50
C ASP A 86 7.43 2.93 17.19
N HIS A 87 8.66 3.21 16.76
CA HIS A 87 9.66 2.19 16.45
C HIS A 87 9.95 1.26 17.64
N VAL A 88 9.83 1.76 18.87
CA VAL A 88 10.02 0.95 20.08
C VAL A 88 8.88 -0.04 20.22
N PHE A 89 7.64 0.44 20.08
CA PHE A 89 6.46 -0.43 20.10
C PHE A 89 6.51 -1.48 18.99
N GLN A 90 6.83 -1.07 17.75
CA GLN A 90 6.95 -1.97 16.61
C GLN A 90 7.99 -3.07 16.88
N THR A 91 9.19 -2.70 17.33
CA THR A 91 10.28 -3.66 17.56
C THR A 91 9.92 -4.66 18.65
N ASN A 92 9.41 -4.16 19.78
CA ASN A 92 8.98 -5.00 20.89
C ASN A 92 7.87 -5.97 20.48
N MET A 93 6.87 -5.49 19.73
CA MET A 93 5.77 -6.33 19.25
C MET A 93 6.25 -7.41 18.28
N LEU A 94 7.13 -7.06 17.33
CA LEU A 94 7.72 -8.04 16.40
C LEU A 94 8.52 -9.11 17.15
N ASP A 95 9.28 -8.74 18.18
CA ASP A 95 10.05 -9.70 18.96
C ASP A 95 9.17 -10.61 19.82
N MET A 96 8.08 -10.09 20.38
CA MET A 96 7.07 -10.90 21.07
C MET A 96 6.40 -11.89 20.10
N LEU A 97 6.06 -11.46 18.89
CA LEU A 97 5.44 -12.33 17.89
C LEU A 97 6.38 -13.45 17.45
N LYS A 98 7.66 -13.16 17.23
CA LYS A 98 8.68 -14.18 16.94
C LYS A 98 8.75 -15.26 18.02
N GLN A 99 8.67 -14.88 19.31
CA GLN A 99 8.66 -15.84 20.42
C GLN A 99 7.43 -16.75 20.41
N THR A 100 6.31 -16.29 19.86
CA THR A 100 5.08 -17.10 19.69
C THR A 100 5.07 -17.96 18.42
N GLY A 101 6.18 -18.02 17.68
CA GLY A 101 6.26 -18.77 16.42
C GLY A 101 5.66 -18.05 15.22
N ARG A 102 5.58 -16.71 15.27
CA ARG A 102 5.12 -15.84 14.18
C ARG A 102 6.30 -14.98 13.66
N PRO A 103 7.16 -15.53 12.77
CA PRO A 103 8.35 -14.85 12.28
C PRO A 103 8.09 -13.91 11.10
N GLU A 104 6.83 -13.60 10.78
CA GLU A 104 6.45 -12.78 9.64
C GLU A 104 7.02 -11.36 9.73
N MET A 105 7.34 -10.79 8.56
CA MET A 105 7.86 -9.43 8.44
C MET A 105 6.73 -8.44 8.14
N VAL A 106 7.02 -7.15 8.33
CA VAL A 106 6.09 -6.09 7.95
C VAL A 106 6.08 -5.95 6.42
N VAL A 107 4.91 -6.17 5.82
CA VAL A 107 4.69 -6.08 4.36
C VAL A 107 3.97 -4.79 3.94
N GLY A 108 3.50 -4.02 4.91
CA GLY A 108 2.79 -2.77 4.69
C GLY A 108 2.06 -2.32 5.93
N TRP A 109 1.13 -1.40 5.73
CA TRP A 109 0.32 -0.82 6.80
C TRP A 109 -1.13 -0.65 6.32
N TYR A 110 -2.04 -0.56 7.28
CA TYR A 110 -3.43 -0.25 7.01
C TYR A 110 -3.91 0.90 7.88
N HIS A 111 -4.91 1.63 7.40
CA HIS A 111 -5.65 2.59 8.19
C HIS A 111 -7.13 2.59 7.83
N SER A 112 -7.94 3.26 8.66
CA SER A 112 -9.37 3.40 8.43
C SER A 112 -9.76 4.79 7.98
N HIS A 113 -10.65 4.90 7.00
CA HIS A 113 -11.36 6.13 6.62
C HIS A 113 -12.85 5.97 6.92
N PRO A 114 -13.33 6.33 8.13
CA PRO A 114 -14.72 6.11 8.51
C PRO A 114 -15.69 7.00 7.72
N GLY A 115 -16.41 6.42 6.76
CA GLY A 115 -17.45 7.11 5.98
C GLY A 115 -16.95 7.88 4.75
N PHE A 116 -15.64 7.94 4.51
CA PHE A 116 -15.04 8.67 3.38
C PHE A 116 -14.69 7.78 2.18
N GLY A 117 -14.86 6.46 2.27
CA GLY A 117 -14.38 5.52 1.25
C GLY A 117 -12.85 5.39 1.20
N CYS A 118 -12.37 4.57 0.26
CA CYS A 118 -10.95 4.21 0.16
C CYS A 118 -10.21 5.10 -0.84
N TRP A 119 -9.28 5.92 -0.35
CA TRP A 119 -8.35 6.78 -1.10
C TRP A 119 -7.22 7.20 -0.16
N LEU A 120 -6.14 7.80 -0.68
CA LEU A 120 -5.04 8.30 0.15
C LEU A 120 -5.06 9.82 0.22
N SER A 121 -5.01 10.38 1.43
CA SER A 121 -4.80 11.80 1.66
C SER A 121 -3.34 12.20 1.45
N GLY A 122 -3.04 13.50 1.46
CA GLY A 122 -1.66 13.99 1.40
C GLY A 122 -0.80 13.49 2.56
N VAL A 123 -1.38 13.30 3.75
CA VAL A 123 -0.69 12.73 4.91
C VAL A 123 -0.39 11.25 4.65
N ASP A 124 -1.38 10.49 4.15
CA ASP A 124 -1.20 9.06 3.85
C ASP A 124 -0.16 8.82 2.76
N ILE A 125 -0.10 9.69 1.75
CA ILE A 125 0.93 9.62 0.71
C ILE A 125 2.32 9.81 1.32
N ASN A 126 2.52 10.78 2.21
CA ASN A 126 3.81 11.01 2.87
C ASN A 126 4.21 9.84 3.78
N THR A 127 3.24 9.27 4.52
CA THR A 127 3.45 8.07 5.33
C THR A 127 3.82 6.89 4.44
N GLN A 128 3.08 6.65 3.37
CA GLN A 128 3.36 5.56 2.43
C GLN A 128 4.74 5.72 1.78
N GLN A 129 5.14 6.93 1.41
CA GLN A 129 6.48 7.20 0.86
C GLN A 129 7.59 6.79 1.86
N SER A 130 7.36 7.00 3.16
CA SER A 130 8.29 6.59 4.21
C SER A 130 8.39 5.07 4.34
N PHE A 131 7.27 4.35 4.20
CA PHE A 131 7.26 2.88 4.15
C PHE A 131 7.92 2.34 2.87
N GLU A 132 7.68 2.97 1.72
CA GLU A 132 8.29 2.58 0.44
C GLU A 132 9.81 2.81 0.42
N ALA A 133 10.31 3.79 1.16
CA ALA A 133 11.75 3.99 1.35
C ALA A 133 12.42 2.83 2.12
N LEU A 134 11.69 2.15 3.01
CA LEU A 134 12.16 0.96 3.72
C LEU A 134 11.99 -0.31 2.88
N ASN A 135 10.85 -0.42 2.20
CA ASN A 135 10.56 -1.52 1.29
C ASN A 135 9.73 -1.02 0.11
N PRO A 136 10.25 -1.03 -1.13
CA PRO A 136 9.56 -0.48 -2.29
C PRO A 136 8.24 -1.20 -2.63
N ARG A 137 8.02 -2.40 -2.07
CA ARG A 137 6.79 -3.17 -2.25
C ARG A 137 5.77 -3.01 -1.12
N ALA A 138 6.03 -2.13 -0.16
CA ALA A 138 5.09 -1.83 0.92
C ALA A 138 3.70 -1.45 0.35
N VAL A 139 2.65 -2.00 0.95
CA VAL A 139 1.26 -1.75 0.54
C VAL A 139 0.54 -0.92 1.59
N ALA A 140 -0.21 0.10 1.15
CA ALA A 140 -1.15 0.84 1.99
C ALA A 140 -2.57 0.27 1.80
N VAL A 141 -3.18 -0.25 2.86
CA VAL A 141 -4.57 -0.73 2.82
C VAL A 141 -5.50 0.25 3.51
N VAL A 142 -6.60 0.63 2.84
CA VAL A 142 -7.61 1.55 3.40
C VAL A 142 -8.91 0.80 3.58
N ILE A 143 -9.49 0.90 4.78
CA ILE A 143 -10.76 0.25 5.12
C ILE A 143 -11.77 1.29 5.58
N ASP A 144 -13.00 1.21 5.08
CA ASP A 144 -14.10 2.02 5.59
C ASP A 144 -15.02 1.17 6.49
N PRO A 145 -14.90 1.25 7.82
CA PRO A 145 -15.71 0.47 8.76
C PRO A 145 -17.15 0.96 8.91
N ILE A 146 -17.51 2.11 8.31
CA ILE A 146 -18.87 2.65 8.32
C ILE A 146 -19.63 2.17 7.09
N GLN A 147 -19.02 2.27 5.90
CA GLN A 147 -19.62 1.81 4.65
C GLN A 147 -19.56 0.29 4.48
N SER A 148 -18.64 -0.39 5.18
CA SER A 148 -18.59 -1.85 5.24
C SER A 148 -19.81 -2.39 6.01
N VAL A 149 -20.68 -3.09 5.30
CA VAL A 149 -21.91 -3.71 5.84
C VAL A 149 -21.89 -5.22 5.60
N LYS A 150 -22.80 -5.95 6.24
CA LYS A 150 -22.90 -7.41 6.05
C LYS A 150 -23.09 -7.72 4.56
N GLY A 151 -22.14 -8.45 3.97
CA GLY A 151 -22.13 -8.84 2.56
C GLY A 151 -21.29 -7.95 1.64
N LYS A 152 -20.78 -6.81 2.11
CA LYS A 152 -19.86 -5.95 1.35
C LYS A 152 -18.85 -5.28 2.28
N VAL A 153 -17.59 -5.66 2.14
CA VAL A 153 -16.48 -4.96 2.81
C VAL A 153 -15.92 -3.91 1.85
N VAL A 154 -15.84 -2.67 2.31
CA VAL A 154 -15.23 -1.56 1.57
C VAL A 154 -13.78 -1.47 2.00
N ILE A 155 -12.91 -2.00 1.15
CA ILE A 155 -11.47 -2.09 1.33
C ILE A 155 -10.79 -1.96 -0.02
N ASP A 156 -9.66 -1.26 -0.05
CA ASP A 156 -8.82 -1.13 -1.24
C ASP A 156 -7.34 -1.07 -0.81
N ALA A 157 -6.45 -1.43 -1.72
CA ALA A 157 -5.01 -1.48 -1.49
C ALA A 157 -4.33 -0.58 -2.51
N PHE A 158 -3.38 0.22 -2.06
CA PHE A 158 -2.71 1.22 -2.88
C PHE A 158 -1.20 1.13 -2.76
N ARG A 159 -0.52 1.60 -3.81
CA ARG A 159 0.91 1.91 -3.82
C ARG A 159 1.16 3.18 -4.62
N LEU A 160 2.19 3.94 -4.27
CA LEU A 160 2.51 5.19 -4.95
C LEU A 160 3.06 4.94 -6.36
N ILE A 161 2.88 5.95 -7.20
CA ILE A 161 3.52 6.06 -8.51
C ILE A 161 4.76 6.93 -8.33
N ASN A 162 5.89 6.51 -8.89
CA ASN A 162 7.07 7.37 -8.91
C ASN A 162 6.76 8.65 -9.71
N PRO A 163 6.88 9.84 -9.10
CA PRO A 163 6.62 11.12 -9.78
C PRO A 163 7.47 11.33 -11.04
N GLN A 164 8.68 10.78 -11.07
CA GLN A 164 9.57 10.87 -12.23
C GLN A 164 8.99 10.16 -13.46
N THR A 165 8.37 8.99 -13.26
CA THR A 165 7.73 8.21 -14.33
C THR A 165 6.57 8.99 -14.94
N MET A 166 5.79 9.67 -14.10
CA MET A 166 4.70 10.55 -14.55
C MET A 166 5.21 11.76 -15.34
N MET A 167 6.27 12.43 -14.87
CA MET A 167 6.85 13.58 -15.58
C MET A 167 7.43 13.20 -16.95
N LEU A 168 7.90 11.97 -17.10
CA LEU A 168 8.39 11.41 -18.36
C LEU A 168 7.27 10.93 -19.29
N GLY A 169 6.00 11.00 -18.87
CA GLY A 169 4.86 10.51 -19.64
C GLY A 169 4.90 9.00 -19.89
N GLN A 170 5.66 8.26 -19.08
CA GLN A 170 5.75 6.80 -19.17
C GLN A 170 4.60 6.18 -18.38
N GLU A 171 4.03 5.11 -18.92
CA GLU A 171 3.04 4.32 -18.18
C GLU A 171 3.71 3.71 -16.94
N PRO A 172 3.18 3.97 -15.74
CA PRO A 172 3.85 3.59 -14.50
C PRO A 172 3.81 2.08 -14.23
N ARG A 173 2.95 1.35 -14.95
CA ARG A 173 2.82 -0.10 -14.84
C ARG A 173 2.70 -0.74 -16.21
N GLN A 174 3.27 -1.93 -16.34
CA GLN A 174 2.99 -2.79 -17.48
C GLN A 174 1.67 -3.53 -17.25
N THR A 175 0.85 -3.65 -18.30
CA THR A 175 -0.37 -4.47 -18.23
C THR A 175 -0.16 -5.82 -18.90
N THR A 176 0.01 -6.88 -18.10
CA THR A 176 0.13 -8.25 -18.63
C THR A 176 -1.16 -9.06 -18.49
N SER A 177 -2.13 -8.58 -17.69
CA SER A 177 -3.38 -9.29 -17.43
C SER A 177 -4.55 -8.32 -17.22
N ASN A 178 -5.77 -8.86 -17.28
CA ASN A 178 -6.99 -8.08 -17.03
C ASN A 178 -7.29 -7.91 -15.52
N VAL A 179 -6.54 -8.57 -14.63
CA VAL A 179 -6.83 -8.61 -13.18
C VAL A 179 -6.87 -7.21 -12.57
N GLY A 180 -5.88 -6.37 -12.89
CA GLY A 180 -5.79 -4.99 -12.40
C GLY A 180 -6.90 -4.05 -12.88
N HIS A 181 -7.71 -4.47 -13.85
CA HIS A 181 -8.79 -3.67 -14.43
C HIS A 181 -10.20 -4.17 -14.06
N LEU A 182 -10.31 -5.20 -13.22
CA LEU A 182 -11.60 -5.79 -12.84
C LEU A 182 -12.43 -4.86 -11.96
N ASN A 183 -11.79 -4.09 -11.07
CA ASN A 183 -12.47 -3.19 -10.15
C ASN A 183 -12.48 -1.76 -10.69
N LYS A 184 -13.68 -1.21 -10.89
CA LYS A 184 -13.81 0.19 -11.28
C LYS A 184 -13.51 1.09 -10.07
N PRO A 185 -12.61 2.06 -10.21
CA PRO A 185 -12.29 2.96 -9.11
C PRO A 185 -13.48 3.84 -8.75
N SER A 186 -13.55 4.24 -7.48
CA SER A 186 -14.54 5.21 -7.03
C SER A 186 -14.23 6.61 -7.60
N ILE A 187 -15.27 7.40 -7.88
CA ILE A 187 -15.10 8.79 -8.34
C ILE A 187 -14.31 9.61 -7.32
N GLN A 188 -14.55 9.35 -6.03
CA GLN A 188 -13.84 10.01 -4.95
C GLN A 188 -12.34 9.70 -5.00
N ALA A 189 -11.93 8.44 -5.17
CA ALA A 189 -10.52 8.09 -5.30
C ALA A 189 -9.86 8.75 -6.52
N LEU A 190 -10.57 8.86 -7.65
CA LEU A 190 -10.08 9.56 -8.84
C LEU A 190 -9.85 11.06 -8.58
N ILE A 191 -10.74 11.71 -7.84
CA ILE A 191 -10.58 13.13 -7.43
C ILE A 191 -9.36 13.30 -6.52
N HIS A 192 -9.12 12.34 -5.62
CA HIS A 192 -8.00 12.35 -4.67
C HIS A 192 -6.69 11.79 -5.24
N GLY A 193 -6.55 11.67 -6.56
CA GLY A 193 -5.27 11.41 -7.21
C GLY A 193 -4.97 9.95 -7.55
N LEU A 194 -5.97 9.07 -7.52
CA LEU A 194 -5.82 7.73 -8.10
C LEU A 194 -5.47 7.83 -9.60
N ASN A 195 -4.51 7.01 -10.04
CA ASN A 195 -3.85 7.03 -11.36
C ASN A 195 -3.01 8.28 -11.64
N ARG A 196 -2.72 9.09 -10.62
CA ARG A 196 -1.77 10.22 -10.70
C ARG A 196 -0.67 10.13 -9.65
N HIS A 197 -1.04 9.91 -8.40
CA HIS A 197 -0.09 9.81 -7.28
C HIS A 197 0.07 8.37 -6.81
N TYR A 198 -0.95 7.54 -6.99
CA TYR A 198 -0.97 6.15 -6.58
C TYR A 198 -1.89 5.34 -7.49
N TYR A 199 -1.79 4.02 -7.44
CA TYR A 199 -2.67 3.09 -8.14
C TYR A 199 -3.28 2.08 -7.17
N SER A 200 -4.42 1.50 -7.54
CA SER A 200 -5.06 0.39 -6.80
C SER A 200 -4.45 -0.96 -7.21
N ILE A 201 -4.36 -1.85 -6.24
CA ILE A 201 -3.89 -3.23 -6.35
C ILE A 201 -5.06 -4.17 -6.05
N ALA A 202 -5.19 -5.24 -6.84
CA ALA A 202 -6.28 -6.18 -6.66
C ALA A 202 -6.13 -6.92 -5.32
N ILE A 203 -7.18 -6.91 -4.51
CA ILE A 203 -7.25 -7.68 -3.26
C ILE A 203 -7.98 -9.00 -3.52
N ASN A 204 -7.38 -10.09 -3.05
CA ASN A 204 -8.00 -11.40 -3.01
C ASN A 204 -8.04 -11.92 -1.56
N TYR A 205 -9.07 -12.72 -1.26
CA TYR A 205 -9.23 -13.35 0.04
C TYR A 205 -8.87 -14.82 -0.05
N ARG A 206 -8.02 -15.28 0.86
CA ARG A 206 -7.74 -16.70 1.00
C ARG A 206 -8.48 -17.22 2.23
N LYS A 207 -9.35 -18.20 2.00
CA LYS A 207 -9.98 -19.01 3.05
C LYS A 207 -9.39 -20.41 2.97
N ASN A 208 -9.05 -20.96 4.12
CA ASN A 208 -8.69 -22.37 4.23
C ASN A 208 -9.94 -23.20 4.56
N GLU A 209 -9.94 -24.50 4.28
CA GLU A 209 -11.07 -25.40 4.60
C GLU A 209 -11.44 -25.40 6.09
N LEU A 210 -10.47 -25.12 6.98
CA LEU A 210 -10.70 -25.01 8.42
C LEU A 210 -11.34 -23.68 8.84
N GLU A 211 -11.32 -22.67 7.97
CA GLU A 211 -11.90 -21.33 8.22
C GLU A 211 -13.29 -21.16 7.59
N GLU A 212 -13.74 -22.12 6.77
CA GLU A 212 -15.05 -22.13 6.11
C GLU A 212 -16.16 -22.66 7.04
#